data_AF-A0A6B2LR84-F1
#
_entry.id   AF-A0A6B2LR84-F1
#
_cell.length_a   1.000
_cell.length_b   1.000
_cell.length_c   1.000
_cell.angle_alpha   90.00
_cell.angle_beta   90.00
_cell.angle_gamma   90.00
#
_symmetry.space_group_name_H-M   'P 1'
#
loop_
_entity.id
_entity.type
_entity.pdbx_description
1 polymer ?
#
loop_
_entity_poly.entity_id
_entity_poly.type
_entity_poly.pdbx_seq_one_letter_code
_entity_poly.pdbx_strand_id
1 'polypeptide(L)'
;MINRRTAQSLQEERNRKLKFMEQSKEDKDVQVWRKILPNWNKLKHNPSTIQLLSSGIPASVRGAVWRKAIGNSLKINEKIYEECKIKARMLRNMETEDKQSQFRLIEVDVPRTFNSTDLFKI
;
A
#
# COMPACT_ATOMS: atom_id res chain seq x y z
N MET A 1 -30.50 8.74 -36.88
CA MET A 1 -29.74 9.47 -35.84
C MET A 1 -29.85 8.69 -34.54
N ILE A 2 -28.75 8.17 -33.98
CA ILE A 2 -28.78 7.50 -32.67
C ILE A 2 -28.98 8.60 -31.61
N ASN A 3 -30.05 8.51 -30.83
CA ASN A 3 -30.38 9.49 -29.78
C ASN A 3 -29.23 9.57 -28.76
N ARG A 4 -28.82 10.79 -28.39
CA ARG A 4 -27.76 11.03 -27.38
C ARG A 4 -28.01 10.30 -26.05
N ARG A 5 -29.28 10.10 -25.69
CA ARG A 5 -29.74 9.34 -24.52
C ARG A 5 -29.47 7.83 -24.62
N THR A 6 -29.61 7.21 -25.80
CA THR A 6 -29.31 5.77 -25.97
C THR A 6 -27.82 5.51 -25.95
N ALA A 7 -26.99 6.41 -26.50
CA ALA A 7 -25.53 6.31 -26.41
C ALA A 7 -25.03 6.40 -24.95
N GLN A 8 -25.60 7.29 -24.13
CA GLN A 8 -25.29 7.41 -22.70
C GLN A 8 -25.67 6.14 -21.92
N SER A 9 -26.88 5.61 -22.13
CA SER A 9 -27.35 4.37 -21.49
C SER A 9 -26.44 3.17 -21.80
N LEU A 10 -26.05 2.99 -23.07
CA LEU A 10 -25.12 1.93 -23.48
C LEU A 10 -23.74 2.08 -22.83
N GLN A 11 -23.25 3.32 -22.69
CA GLN A 11 -21.98 3.58 -22.02
C GLN A 11 -22.05 3.27 -20.52
N GLU A 12 -23.14 3.62 -19.85
CA GLU A 12 -23.35 3.28 -18.44
C GLU A 12 -23.42 1.78 -18.21
N GLU A 13 -24.15 1.04 -19.06
CA GLU A 13 -24.23 -0.42 -18.98
C GLU A 13 -22.85 -1.05 -19.18
N ARG A 14 -22.07 -0.56 -20.15
CA ARG A 14 -20.68 -0.99 -20.37
C ARG A 14 -19.80 -0.73 -19.15
N ASN A 15 -19.89 0.46 -18.56
CA ASN A 15 -19.12 0.82 -17.36
C ASN A 15 -19.49 -0.06 -16.16
N ARG A 16 -20.79 -0.37 -15.97
CA ARG A 16 -21.25 -1.28 -14.91
C ARG A 16 -20.72 -2.69 -15.11
N LYS A 17 -20.75 -3.21 -16.34
CA LYS A 17 -20.18 -4.53 -16.67
C LYS A 17 -18.67 -4.57 -16.40
N LEU A 18 -17.93 -3.54 -16.79
CA LEU A 18 -16.49 -3.45 -16.51
C LEU A 18 -16.20 -3.45 -15.02
N LYS A 19 -16.88 -2.61 -14.22
CA LYS A 19 -16.73 -2.59 -12.76
C LYS A 19 -17.03 -3.93 -12.12
N PHE A 20 -18.09 -4.61 -12.56
CA PHE A 20 -18.43 -5.94 -12.06
C PHE A 20 -17.35 -6.98 -12.38
N MET A 21 -16.81 -6.95 -13.61
CA MET A 21 -15.72 -7.84 -14.01
C MET A 21 -14.42 -7.57 -13.21
N GLU A 22 -14.09 -6.30 -12.97
CA GLU A 22 -12.95 -5.89 -12.15
C GLU A 22 -13.10 -6.38 -10.71
N GLN A 23 -14.27 -6.17 -10.11
CA GLN A 23 -14.56 -6.64 -8.75
C GLN A 23 -14.51 -8.16 -8.66
N SER A 24 -15.10 -8.87 -9.63
CA SER A 24 -15.04 -10.34 -9.69
C SER A 24 -13.60 -10.86 -9.83
N LYS A 25 -12.75 -10.15 -10.59
CA LYS A 25 -11.33 -10.47 -10.69
C LYS A 25 -10.62 -10.21 -9.36
N GLU A 26 -10.84 -9.05 -8.74
CA GLU A 26 -10.24 -8.69 -7.45
C GLU A 26 -10.61 -9.72 -6.37
N ASP A 27 -11.87 -10.14 -6.30
CA ASP A 27 -12.33 -11.17 -5.37
C ASP A 27 -11.59 -12.49 -5.58
N LYS A 28 -11.40 -12.92 -6.83
CA LYS A 28 -10.61 -14.12 -7.15
C LYS A 28 -9.16 -13.97 -6.70
N ASP A 29 -8.53 -12.84 -6.98
CA ASP A 29 -7.15 -12.57 -6.60
C ASP A 29 -7.00 -12.56 -5.06
N VAL A 30 -7.97 -12.00 -4.32
CA VAL A 30 -8.02 -12.07 -2.86
C VAL A 30 -8.05 -13.52 -2.38
N GLN A 31 -8.88 -14.38 -2.99
CA GLN A 31 -8.94 -15.80 -2.61
C GLN A 31 -7.63 -16.54 -2.89
N VAL A 32 -6.97 -16.23 -4.01
CA VAL A 32 -5.65 -16.82 -4.32
C VAL A 32 -4.60 -16.36 -3.31
N TRP A 33 -4.55 -15.07 -2.97
CA TRP A 33 -3.64 -14.56 -1.95
C TRP A 33 -3.87 -15.19 -0.58
N ARG A 34 -5.13 -15.39 -0.18
CA ARG A 34 -5.47 -16.07 1.08
C ARG A 34 -4.97 -17.53 1.13
N LYS A 35 -4.87 -18.21 -0.01
CA LYS A 35 -4.26 -19.55 -0.12
C LYS A 35 -2.73 -19.52 -0.10
N ILE A 36 -2.14 -18.48 -0.70
CA ILE A 36 -0.68 -18.30 -0.77
C ILE A 36 -0.08 -17.93 0.59
N LEU A 37 -0.70 -16.99 1.31
CA LEU A 37 -0.15 -16.40 2.54
C LEU A 37 0.23 -17.42 3.63
N PRO A 38 -0.58 -18.44 3.95
CA PRO A 38 -0.20 -19.48 4.91
C PRO A 38 0.99 -20.32 4.45
N ASN A 39 1.15 -20.49 3.14
CA ASN A 39 2.17 -21.33 2.51
C ASN A 39 3.32 -20.49 1.90
N TRP A 40 3.50 -19.25 2.36
CA TRP A 40 4.38 -18.26 1.75
C TRP A 40 5.78 -18.79 1.42
N ASN A 41 6.42 -19.46 2.39
CA ASN A 41 7.79 -19.95 2.22
C ASN A 41 7.94 -20.95 1.07
N LYS A 42 6.89 -21.73 0.79
CA LYS A 42 6.87 -22.71 -0.32
C LYS A 42 6.53 -22.06 -1.65
N LEU A 43 5.65 -21.05 -1.65
CA LEU A 43 5.02 -20.52 -2.86
C LEU A 43 5.61 -19.19 -3.34
N LYS A 44 6.41 -18.49 -2.53
CA LYS A 44 6.94 -17.15 -2.85
C LYS A 44 7.77 -17.07 -4.14
N HIS A 45 8.37 -18.18 -4.56
CA HIS A 45 9.21 -18.27 -5.76
C HIS A 45 8.49 -18.96 -6.94
N ASN A 46 7.22 -19.37 -6.76
CA ASN A 46 6.47 -19.95 -7.86
C ASN A 46 6.20 -18.89 -8.93
N PRO A 47 6.36 -19.23 -10.23
CA PRO A 47 6.10 -18.29 -11.33
C PRO A 47 4.71 -17.66 -11.27
N SER A 48 3.69 -18.43 -10.88
CA SER A 48 2.31 -17.95 -10.71
C SER A 48 2.16 -16.92 -9.59
N THR A 49 2.87 -17.10 -8.46
CA THR A 49 2.87 -16.12 -7.35
C THR A 49 3.55 -14.82 -7.76
N ILE A 50 4.68 -14.92 -8.49
CA ILE A 50 5.41 -13.75 -9.00
C ILE A 50 4.55 -12.99 -10.01
N GLN A 51 3.91 -13.71 -10.94
CA GLN A 51 2.99 -13.12 -11.91
C GLN A 51 1.80 -12.42 -11.22
N LEU A 52 1.21 -13.06 -10.19
CA LEU A 52 0.13 -12.46 -9.41
C LEU A 52 0.60 -11.18 -8.71
N LEU A 53 1.80 -11.19 -8.11
CA LEU A 53 2.40 -10.01 -7.50
C LEU A 53 2.59 -8.86 -8.51
N SER A 54 3.12 -9.17 -9.70
CA SER A 54 3.32 -8.22 -10.79
C SER A 54 2.01 -7.67 -11.36
N SER A 55 0.91 -8.44 -11.32
CA SER A 55 -0.41 -7.97 -11.74
C SER A 55 -1.09 -7.02 -10.75
N GLY A 56 -0.49 -6.85 -9.56
CA GLY A 56 -1.00 -6.01 -8.48
C GLY A 56 -1.60 -6.83 -7.34
N ILE A 57 -1.66 -6.21 -6.16
CA ILE A 57 -2.19 -6.84 -4.95
C ILE A 57 -3.47 -6.11 -4.53
N PRO A 58 -4.59 -6.83 -4.33
CA PRO A 58 -5.83 -6.23 -3.81
C PRO A 58 -5.59 -5.49 -2.49
N ALA A 59 -6.27 -4.36 -2.30
CA ALA A 59 -6.01 -3.46 -1.18
C ALA A 59 -6.19 -4.16 0.18
N SER A 60 -7.20 -5.03 0.29
CA SER A 60 -7.58 -5.74 1.51
C SER A 60 -6.52 -6.73 2.03
N VAL A 61 -5.67 -7.28 1.16
CA VAL A 61 -4.62 -8.25 1.53
C VAL A 61 -3.20 -7.67 1.42
N ARG A 62 -3.05 -6.44 0.91
CA ARG A 62 -1.76 -5.80 0.63
C ARG A 62 -0.85 -5.77 1.86
N GLY A 63 -1.38 -5.39 3.02
CA GLY A 63 -0.59 -5.33 4.26
C GLY A 63 0.02 -6.68 4.66
N ALA A 64 -0.71 -7.79 4.47
CA ALA A 64 -0.21 -9.13 4.78
C ALA A 64 0.82 -9.61 3.76
N VAL A 65 0.57 -9.37 2.46
CA VAL A 65 1.47 -9.77 1.38
C VAL A 65 2.78 -8.98 1.45
N TRP A 66 2.73 -7.66 1.58
CA TRP A 66 3.93 -6.81 1.67
C TRP A 66 4.77 -7.14 2.89
N ARG A 67 4.15 -7.39 4.04
CA ARG A 67 4.88 -7.81 5.25
C ARG A 67 5.68 -9.11 5.01
N LYS A 68 5.13 -10.07 4.27
CA LYS A 68 5.82 -11.32 3.93
C LYS A 68 6.86 -11.15 2.82
N ALA A 69 6.60 -10.30 1.83
CA ALA A 69 7.49 -10.04 0.70
C ALA A 69 8.73 -9.24 1.11
N ILE A 70 8.55 -8.18 1.91
CA ILE A 70 9.65 -7.37 2.44
C ILE A 70 10.43 -8.17 3.50
N GLY A 71 9.71 -8.92 4.35
CA GLY A 71 10.30 -9.67 5.45
C GLY A 71 10.76 -8.77 6.60
N ASN A 72 11.51 -9.36 7.54
CA ASN A 72 12.05 -8.65 8.72
C ASN A 72 13.40 -9.25 9.13
N SER A 73 14.39 -9.18 8.21
CA SER A 73 15.75 -9.69 8.46
C SER A 73 16.44 -8.98 9.63
N LEU A 74 16.14 -7.70 9.84
CA LEU A 74 16.63 -6.88 10.94
C LEU A 74 15.99 -7.23 12.30
N LYS A 75 14.99 -8.12 12.32
CA LYS A 75 14.25 -8.53 13.53
C LYS A 75 13.69 -7.34 14.32
N ILE A 76 13.29 -6.27 13.62
CA ILE A 76 12.65 -5.10 14.22
C ILE A 76 11.36 -5.55 14.89
N ASN A 77 11.18 -5.16 16.15
CA ASN A 77 9.99 -5.44 16.93
C ASN A 77 9.44 -4.15 17.55
N GLU A 78 8.28 -4.25 18.19
CA GLU A 78 7.59 -3.09 18.78
C GLU A 78 8.43 -2.39 19.85
N LYS A 79 9.18 -3.15 20.66
CA LYS A 79 10.06 -2.60 21.69
C LYS A 79 11.16 -1.72 21.07
N ILE A 80 11.88 -2.25 20.07
CA ILE A 80 12.93 -1.49 19.37
C ILE A 80 12.35 -0.24 18.71
N TYR A 81 11.16 -0.35 18.12
CA TYR A 81 10.49 0.79 17.49
C TYR A 81 10.17 1.90 18.51
N GLU A 82 9.56 1.56 19.66
CA GLU A 82 9.21 2.55 20.68
C GLU A 82 10.45 3.17 21.33
N GLU A 83 11.52 2.39 21.58
CA GLU A 83 12.80 2.92 22.07
C GLU A 83 13.41 3.94 21.09
N CYS A 84 13.46 3.60 19.79
CA CYS A 84 13.95 4.50 18.74
C CYS A 84 13.10 5.78 18.62
N LYS A 85 11.78 5.66 18.73
CA LYS A 85 10.83 6.77 18.67
C LYS A 85 10.99 7.73 19.86
N ILE A 86 11.17 7.21 21.08
CA ILE A 86 11.47 8.03 22.26
C ILE A 86 12.79 8.77 22.05
N LYS A 87 13.83 8.07 21.59
CA LYS A 87 15.13 8.67 21.30
C LYS A 87 15.03 9.78 20.24
N ALA A 88 14.28 9.56 19.16
CA ALA A 88 14.06 10.57 18.13
C ALA A 88 13.38 11.82 18.68
N ARG A 89 12.37 11.68 19.56
CA ARG A 89 11.71 12.81 20.23
C ARG A 89 12.65 13.59 21.14
N MET A 90 13.46 12.89 21.94
CA MET A 90 14.46 13.54 22.79
C MET A 90 15.48 14.33 21.95
N LEU A 91 15.97 13.74 20.86
CA LEU A 91 16.92 14.41 19.96
C LEU A 91 16.33 15.64 19.29
N ARG A 92 15.04 15.63 18.94
CA ARG A 92 14.35 16.80 18.38
C ARG A 92 14.33 17.98 19.35
N ASN A 93 14.20 17.71 20.64
CA ASN A 93 14.14 18.73 21.69
C ASN A 93 15.53 19.24 22.13
N MET A 94 16.61 18.63 21.66
CA MET A 94 17.98 19.07 21.98
C MET A 94 18.42 20.16 21.00
N GLU A 95 18.80 21.33 21.52
CA GLU A 95 19.25 22.50 20.74
C GLU A 95 20.71 22.34 20.25
N THR A 96 20.95 21.40 19.36
CA THR A 96 22.23 21.31 18.63
C THR A 96 21.99 21.57 17.14
N GLU A 97 22.72 22.52 16.56
CA GLU A 97 22.52 23.00 15.19
C GLU A 97 22.56 21.88 14.14
N ASP A 98 23.51 20.95 14.28
CA ASP A 98 23.67 19.81 13.36
C ASP A 98 22.45 18.88 13.37
N LYS A 99 21.84 18.63 14.53
CA LYS A 99 20.68 17.73 14.63
C LYS A 99 19.40 18.39 14.14
N GLN A 100 19.25 19.71 14.36
CA GLN A 100 18.14 20.45 13.76
C GLN A 100 18.19 20.38 12.23
N SER A 101 19.38 20.34 11.62
CA SER A 101 19.51 20.23 10.16
C SER A 101 18.87 18.94 9.60
N GLN A 102 18.99 17.81 10.30
CA GLN A 102 18.44 16.52 9.87
C GLN A 102 16.91 16.48 9.99
N PHE A 103 16.34 17.05 11.04
CA PHE A 103 14.89 17.13 11.21
C PHE A 103 14.24 18.12 10.22
N ARG A 104 14.93 19.23 9.89
CA ARG A 104 14.45 20.21 8.91
C ARG A 104 14.13 19.58 7.55
N LEU A 105 14.94 18.61 7.08
CA LEU A 105 14.67 17.93 5.81
C LEU A 105 13.33 17.15 5.84
N ILE A 106 13.05 16.47 6.95
CA ILE A 106 11.78 15.76 7.15
C ILE A 106 10.60 16.75 7.18
N GLU A 107 10.75 17.88 7.87
CA GLU A 107 9.73 18.92 7.97
C GLU A 107 9.44 19.60 6.63
N VAL A 108 10.40 19.64 5.70
CA VAL A 108 10.20 20.11 4.33
C VAL A 108 9.49 19.06 3.46
N ASP A 109 9.80 17.77 3.64
CA ASP A 109 9.27 16.70 2.79
C ASP A 109 7.86 16.27 3.15
N VAL A 110 7.52 16.25 4.43
CA VAL A 110 6.24 15.74 4.91
C VAL A 110 5.04 16.52 4.33
N PRO A 111 4.99 17.87 4.38
CA PRO A 111 3.82 18.63 3.88
C PRO A 111 3.58 18.51 2.37
N ARG A 112 4.61 18.15 1.60
CA ARG A 112 4.53 17.99 0.14
C ARG A 112 4.32 16.53 -0.29
N THR A 113 4.30 15.58 0.64
CA THR A 113 4.15 14.16 0.35
C THR A 113 2.66 13.78 0.30
N PHE A 114 2.15 13.49 -0.89
CA PHE A 114 0.75 13.11 -1.14
C PHE A 114 -0.30 14.10 -0.58
N ASN A 115 -0.02 15.40 -0.67
CA ASN A 115 -0.88 16.47 -0.11
C ASN A 115 -2.31 16.56 -0.70
N SER A 116 -2.56 15.90 -1.83
CA SER A 116 -3.89 15.79 -2.45
C SER A 116 -4.77 14.72 -1.79
N THR A 117 -4.20 13.85 -0.95
CA THR A 117 -4.93 12.78 -0.27
C THR A 117 -5.34 13.21 1.14
N ASP A 118 -6.53 12.78 1.59
CA ASP A 118 -7.01 13.12 2.94
C ASP A 118 -6.24 12.42 4.06
N LEU A 119 -5.55 11.31 3.75
CA LEU A 119 -4.84 10.49 4.73
C LEU A 119 -3.61 11.17 5.33
N PHE A 120 -2.94 12.05 4.56
CA PHE A 120 -1.67 12.67 4.94
C PHE A 120 -1.78 14.18 5.16
N LYS A 121 -3.01 14.69 5.36
CA LYS A 121 -3.21 16.08 5.79
C LYS A 121 -2.81 16.19 7.26
N ILE A 122 -1.83 17.05 7.53
CA ILE A 122 -1.21 17.29 8.85
C ILE A 122 -1.51 18.72 9.27
#